data_AF-A0AAD1Q3D8-F1
#
_entry.id   AF-A0AAD1Q3D8-F1
#
_cell.length_a   1.000
_cell.length_b   1.000
_cell.length_c   1.000
_cell.angle_alpha   90.00
_cell.angle_beta   90.00
_cell.angle_gamma   90.00
#
_symmetry.space_group_name_H-M   'P 1'
#
loop_
_entity.id
_entity.type
_entity.pdbx_description
1 polymer ?
#
loop_
_entity_poly.entity_id
_entity_poly.type
_entity_poly.pdbx_seq_one_letter_code
_entity_poly.pdbx_strand_id
1 'polypeptide(L)'
;MAEIHPKSSTLPPKKRRDPALMARSQDEKQKKHEEYIGEIVESSVRESLREETMPPKPVQLLQEGKLKLSKLQEKLRSDEKNLLNIAFAYGYDEIQQNQLSLQELREKLESVAKDNELISFEILESNLDLVLKSRIADAYFIYINTGIELLYYRLVDQKKLPSLFINN
;
A
#
# COMPACT_ATOMS: atom_id res chain seq x y z
N MET A 1 -7.02 -58.50 -53.86
CA MET A 1 -7.23 -57.77 -52.59
C MET A 1 -5.86 -57.67 -51.92
N ALA A 2 -5.28 -56.48 -51.84
CA ALA A 2 -3.93 -56.28 -51.29
C ALA A 2 -4.06 -55.72 -49.86
N GLU A 3 -3.48 -56.42 -48.89
CA GLU A 3 -3.46 -56.00 -47.49
C GLU A 3 -2.52 -54.80 -47.31
N ILE A 4 -3.04 -53.72 -46.73
CA ILE A 4 -2.29 -52.48 -46.49
C ILE A 4 -1.63 -52.61 -45.12
N HIS A 5 -0.31 -52.81 -45.08
CA HIS A 5 0.46 -52.71 -43.84
C HIS A 5 0.53 -51.25 -43.36
N PRO A 6 0.34 -50.97 -42.05
CA PRO A 6 0.40 -49.62 -41.50
C PRO A 6 1.85 -49.12 -41.49
N LYS A 7 2.08 -47.93 -42.08
CA LYS A 7 3.38 -47.24 -42.06
C LYS A 7 3.77 -46.86 -40.63
N SER A 8 4.95 -47.30 -40.18
CA SER A 8 5.56 -46.85 -38.93
C SER A 8 5.93 -45.37 -39.02
N SER A 9 5.48 -44.58 -38.04
CA SER A 9 5.84 -43.16 -37.87
C SER A 9 7.36 -42.97 -37.74
N THR A 10 7.92 -42.03 -38.49
CA THR A 10 9.33 -41.60 -38.44
C THR A 10 9.55 -40.32 -37.63
N LEU A 11 8.56 -39.87 -36.87
CA LEU A 11 8.72 -38.69 -36.02
C LEU A 11 9.67 -39.02 -34.85
N PRO A 12 10.76 -38.25 -34.64
CA PRO A 12 11.61 -38.44 -33.49
C PRO A 12 10.79 -38.24 -32.21
N PRO A 13 11.04 -39.04 -31.15
CA PRO A 13 10.29 -38.93 -29.90
C PRO A 13 10.44 -37.51 -29.35
N LYS A 14 9.32 -36.90 -28.95
CA LYS A 14 9.32 -35.58 -28.30
C LYS A 14 10.26 -35.66 -27.09
N LYS A 15 11.42 -34.99 -27.14
CA LYS A 15 12.28 -34.78 -25.97
C LYS A 15 11.41 -34.15 -24.88
N ARG A 16 11.12 -34.92 -23.81
CA ARG A 16 10.49 -34.36 -22.61
C ARG A 16 11.47 -33.32 -22.08
N ARG A 17 11.11 -32.04 -22.17
CA ARG A 17 11.89 -30.97 -21.53
C ARG A 17 11.87 -31.24 -20.03
N ASP A 18 12.99 -31.02 -19.37
CA ASP A 18 13.08 -31.21 -17.92
C ASP A 18 11.95 -30.45 -17.22
N PRO A 19 11.16 -31.11 -16.34
CA PRO A 19 10.07 -30.47 -15.61
C PRO A 19 10.51 -29.21 -14.86
N ALA A 20 11.76 -29.19 -14.36
CA ALA A 20 12.35 -28.04 -13.71
C ALA A 20 12.55 -26.82 -14.64
N LEU A 21 12.83 -27.04 -15.93
CA LEU A 21 12.93 -25.96 -16.93
C LEU A 21 11.54 -25.45 -17.34
N MET A 22 10.52 -26.31 -17.34
CA MET A 22 9.13 -25.89 -17.60
C MET A 22 8.55 -25.08 -16.43
N ALA A 23 8.80 -25.48 -15.19
CA ALA A 23 8.39 -24.75 -14.00
C ALA A 23 9.03 -23.35 -13.93
N ARG A 24 10.36 -23.26 -14.12
CA ARG A 24 11.08 -21.96 -14.21
C ARG A 24 10.53 -21.05 -15.32
N SER A 25 10.16 -21.63 -16.46
CA SER A 25 9.55 -20.87 -17.56
C SER A 25 8.12 -20.41 -17.28
N GLN A 26 7.37 -21.07 -16.38
CA GLN A 26 6.04 -20.63 -15.95
C GLN A 26 6.15 -19.53 -14.91
N ASP A 27 7.05 -19.67 -13.93
CA ASP A 27 7.31 -18.64 -12.91
C ASP A 27 7.77 -17.32 -13.54
N GLU A 28 8.69 -17.37 -14.51
CA GLU A 28 9.14 -16.17 -15.25
C GLU A 28 8.02 -15.52 -16.07
N LYS A 29 7.13 -16.33 -16.67
CA LYS A 29 5.97 -15.80 -17.42
C LYS A 29 4.96 -15.17 -16.49
N GLN A 30 4.71 -15.78 -15.33
CA GLN A 30 3.80 -15.26 -14.33
C GLN A 30 4.33 -13.94 -13.76
N LYS A 31 5.62 -13.89 -13.41
CA LYS A 31 6.27 -12.65 -12.95
C LYS A 31 6.16 -11.52 -13.97
N LYS A 32 6.44 -11.80 -15.25
CA LYS A 32 6.28 -10.80 -16.33
C LYS A 32 4.84 -10.34 -16.50
N HIS A 33 3.88 -11.24 -16.29
CA HIS A 33 2.46 -10.89 -16.36
C HIS A 33 2.04 -10.00 -15.18
N GLU A 34 2.51 -10.30 -13.98
CA GLU A 34 2.30 -9.48 -12.78
C GLU A 34 2.92 -8.08 -12.94
N GLU A 35 4.15 -8.00 -13.47
CA GLU A 35 4.82 -6.73 -13.81
C GLU A 35 3.99 -5.90 -14.80
N TYR A 36 3.55 -6.51 -15.90
CA TYR A 36 2.71 -5.86 -16.91
C TYR A 36 1.37 -5.35 -16.36
N ILE A 37 0.69 -6.16 -15.54
CA ILE A 37 -0.55 -5.73 -14.87
C ILE A 37 -0.25 -4.55 -13.94
N GLY A 38 0.86 -4.60 -13.19
CA GLY A 38 1.30 -3.52 -12.32
C GLY A 38 1.48 -2.19 -13.06
N GLU A 39 2.15 -2.22 -14.21
CA GLU A 39 2.37 -1.03 -15.06
C GLU A 39 1.06 -0.43 -15.58
N ILE A 40 0.09 -1.26 -15.99
CA ILE A 40 -1.23 -0.79 -16.43
C ILE A 40 -1.98 -0.12 -15.29
N VAL A 41 -2.00 -0.75 -14.12
CA VAL A 41 -2.70 -0.22 -12.93
C VAL A 41 -2.09 1.12 -12.52
N GLU A 42 -0.76 1.21 -12.46
CA GLU A 42 -0.06 2.46 -12.15
C GLU A 42 -0.40 3.57 -13.15
N SER A 43 -0.37 3.27 -14.45
CA SER A 43 -0.69 4.24 -15.50
C SER A 43 -2.13 4.76 -15.38
N SER A 44 -3.09 3.85 -15.17
CA SER A 44 -4.50 4.20 -14.99
C SER A 44 -4.73 5.04 -13.74
N VAL A 45 -4.08 4.71 -12.62
CA VAL A 45 -4.19 5.48 -11.38
C VAL A 45 -3.62 6.90 -11.54
N ARG A 46 -2.49 7.06 -12.25
CA ARG A 46 -1.92 8.37 -12.58
C ARG A 46 -2.86 9.20 -13.46
N GLU A 47 -3.46 8.58 -14.46
CA GLU A 47 -4.42 9.24 -15.36
C GLU A 47 -5.67 9.70 -14.60
N SER A 48 -6.27 8.82 -13.79
CA SER A 48 -7.44 9.20 -12.98
C SER A 48 -7.15 10.32 -11.98
N LEU A 49 -5.93 10.40 -11.46
CA LEU A 49 -5.56 11.49 -10.56
C LEU A 49 -5.41 12.82 -11.31
N ARG A 50 -4.77 12.80 -12.49
CA ARG A 50 -4.62 14.00 -13.35
C ARG A 50 -5.95 14.54 -13.85
N GLU A 51 -6.90 13.65 -14.13
CA GLU A 51 -8.25 14.02 -14.56
C GLU A 51 -9.18 14.35 -13.38
N GLU A 52 -8.69 14.28 -12.14
CA GLU A 52 -9.49 14.47 -10.91
C GLU A 52 -10.69 13.50 -10.80
N THR A 53 -10.62 12.35 -11.49
CA THR A 53 -11.66 11.31 -11.50
C THR A 53 -11.41 10.22 -10.47
N MET A 54 -10.27 10.26 -9.77
CA MET A 54 -9.93 9.29 -8.73
C MET A 54 -10.88 9.42 -7.53
N PRO A 55 -11.66 8.37 -7.19
CA PRO A 55 -12.57 8.44 -6.06
C PRO A 55 -11.78 8.49 -4.75
N PRO A 56 -12.24 9.27 -3.76
CA PRO A 56 -11.61 9.28 -2.45
C PRO A 56 -11.68 7.90 -1.80
N LYS A 57 -10.66 7.59 -0.99
CA LYS A 57 -10.58 6.32 -0.27
C LYS A 57 -11.18 6.47 1.12
N PRO A 58 -12.09 5.56 1.54
CA PRO A 58 -12.54 5.53 2.92
C PRO A 58 -11.38 5.07 3.81
N VAL A 59 -11.02 5.88 4.80
CA VAL A 59 -9.96 5.56 5.78
C VAL A 59 -10.55 5.66 7.18
N GLN A 60 -10.21 4.71 8.05
CA GLN A 60 -10.56 4.80 9.45
C GLN A 60 -9.61 5.75 10.19
N LEU A 61 -10.15 6.67 10.97
CA LEU A 61 -9.40 7.54 11.85
C LEU A 61 -9.81 7.26 13.29
N LEU A 62 -8.81 7.11 14.16
CA LEU A 62 -9.05 6.98 15.59
C LEU A 62 -9.67 8.29 16.12
N GLN A 63 -10.63 8.19 17.05
CA GLN A 63 -11.23 9.38 17.67
C GLN A 63 -10.19 10.34 18.25
N GLU A 64 -9.16 9.81 18.92
CA GLU A 64 -8.04 10.61 19.43
C GLU A 64 -7.23 11.24 18.28
N GLY A 65 -7.04 10.51 17.19
CA GLY A 65 -6.43 11.01 15.95
C GLY A 65 -7.19 12.21 15.39
N LYS A 66 -8.53 12.21 15.41
CA LYS A 66 -9.36 13.35 14.96
C LYS A 66 -9.16 14.59 15.83
N LEU A 67 -9.10 14.42 17.15
CA LEU A 67 -8.81 15.52 18.07
C LEU A 67 -7.42 16.11 17.82
N LYS A 68 -6.43 15.25 17.57
CA LYS A 68 -5.06 15.67 17.24
C LYS A 68 -4.99 16.37 15.88
N LEU A 69 -5.72 15.88 14.89
CA LEU A 69 -5.83 16.49 13.56
C LEU A 69 -6.43 17.89 13.63
N SER A 70 -7.50 18.08 14.40
CA SER A 70 -8.12 19.39 14.64
C SER A 70 -7.13 20.40 15.24
N LYS A 71 -6.34 19.98 16.24
CA LYS A 71 -5.28 20.83 16.81
C LYS A 71 -4.15 21.13 15.81
N LEU A 72 -3.81 20.18 14.94
CA LEU A 72 -2.83 20.38 13.88
C LEU A 72 -3.34 21.37 12.82
N GLN A 73 -4.63 21.33 12.46
CA GLN A 73 -5.28 22.30 11.57
C GLN A 73 -5.16 23.72 12.12
N GLU A 74 -5.49 23.92 13.40
CA GLU A 74 -5.35 25.23 14.06
C GLU A 74 -3.91 25.72 14.06
N LYS A 75 -2.96 24.83 14.37
CA LYS A 75 -1.54 25.16 14.48
C LYS A 75 -0.90 25.51 13.14
N LEU A 76 -1.19 24.74 12.10
CA LEU A 76 -0.56 24.84 10.78
C LEU A 76 -1.36 25.71 9.80
N ARG A 77 -2.59 26.09 10.15
CA ARG A 77 -3.52 26.83 9.27
C ARG A 77 -3.70 26.15 7.92
N SER A 78 -3.76 24.82 7.96
CA SER A 78 -3.93 23.96 6.78
C SER A 78 -5.29 23.28 6.85
N ASP A 79 -5.86 23.01 5.68
CA ASP A 79 -7.08 22.21 5.59
C ASP A 79 -6.83 20.73 5.95
N GLU A 80 -7.92 20.00 6.14
CA GLU A 80 -7.89 18.58 6.50
C GLU A 80 -7.22 17.74 5.40
N LYS A 81 -7.57 18.00 4.14
CA LYS A 81 -7.06 17.27 2.98
C LYS A 81 -5.54 17.31 2.90
N ASN A 82 -4.93 18.48 3.00
CA ASN A 82 -3.48 18.60 2.95
C ASN A 82 -2.83 17.94 4.17
N LEU A 83 -3.42 18.08 5.36
CA LEU A 83 -2.86 17.47 6.57
C LEU A 83 -2.93 15.95 6.56
N LEU A 84 -4.01 15.36 6.05
CA LEU A 84 -4.10 13.91 5.89
C LEU A 84 -3.02 13.40 4.92
N ASN A 85 -2.75 14.14 3.86
CA ASN A 85 -1.69 13.81 2.91
C ASN A 85 -0.29 13.96 3.53
N ILE A 86 -0.05 15.02 4.30
CA ILE A 86 1.20 15.21 5.03
C ILE A 86 1.38 14.09 6.07
N ALA A 87 0.34 13.76 6.83
CA ALA A 87 0.36 12.67 7.79
C ALA A 87 0.63 11.32 7.12
N PHE A 88 -0.04 11.02 6.01
CA PHE A 88 0.18 9.79 5.26
C PHE A 88 1.65 9.66 4.83
N ALA A 89 2.21 10.69 4.20
CA ALA A 89 3.60 10.67 3.74
C ALA A 89 4.59 10.56 4.91
N TYR A 90 4.36 11.36 5.96
CA TYR A 90 5.23 11.37 7.13
C TYR A 90 5.21 10.04 7.90
N GLY A 91 4.02 9.46 8.09
CA GLY A 91 3.87 8.15 8.70
C GLY A 91 4.55 7.04 7.88
N TYR A 92 4.39 7.05 6.55
CA TYR A 92 5.09 6.12 5.66
C TYR A 92 6.61 6.23 5.86
N ASP A 93 7.17 7.44 5.73
CA ASP A 93 8.61 7.65 5.80
C ASP A 93 9.19 7.24 7.16
N GLU A 94 8.54 7.61 8.27
CA GLU A 94 8.99 7.25 9.62
C GLU A 94 8.93 5.75 9.86
N ILE A 95 7.91 5.05 9.34
CA ILE A 95 7.83 3.59 9.45
C ILE A 95 8.93 2.91 8.64
N GLN A 96 9.21 3.40 7.42
CA GLN A 96 10.28 2.83 6.58
C GLN A 96 11.66 3.09 7.19
N GLN A 97 11.93 4.32 7.64
CA GLN A 97 13.22 4.71 8.22
C GLN A 97 13.53 3.91 9.50
N ASN A 98 12.52 3.70 10.35
CA ASN A 98 12.68 2.98 11.61
C ASN A 98 12.43 1.46 11.49
N GLN A 99 12.14 0.96 10.27
CA GLN A 99 11.84 -0.45 9.98
C GLN A 99 10.75 -1.03 10.89
N LEU A 100 9.70 -0.26 11.15
CA LEU A 100 8.63 -0.67 12.04
C LEU A 100 7.73 -1.71 11.38
N SER A 101 7.33 -2.73 12.15
CA SER A 101 6.40 -3.75 11.69
C SER A 101 5.00 -3.16 11.53
N LEU A 102 4.45 -3.20 10.30
CA LEU A 102 3.08 -2.78 10.03
C LEU A 102 2.07 -3.58 10.85
N GLN A 103 2.34 -4.88 11.08
CA GLN A 103 1.46 -5.74 11.85
C GLN A 103 1.41 -5.30 13.32
N GLU A 104 2.56 -5.04 13.94
CA GLU A 104 2.61 -4.59 15.33
C GLU A 104 1.95 -3.21 15.51
N LEU A 105 2.20 -2.29 14.56
CA LEU A 105 1.56 -0.98 14.58
C LEU A 105 0.04 -1.09 14.44
N ARG A 106 -0.44 -1.98 13.58
CA ARG A 106 -1.86 -2.26 13.44
C ARG A 106 -2.46 -2.75 14.76
N GLU A 107 -1.89 -3.78 15.36
CA GLU A 107 -2.38 -4.35 16.62
C GLU A 107 -2.42 -3.28 17.72
N LYS A 108 -1.38 -2.45 17.83
CA LYS A 108 -1.36 -1.33 18.78
C LYS A 108 -2.46 -0.31 18.49
N LEU A 109 -2.64 0.12 17.23
CA LEU A 109 -3.68 1.08 16.85
C LEU A 109 -5.10 0.52 17.08
N GLU A 110 -5.34 -0.74 16.75
CA GLU A 110 -6.62 -1.43 16.98
C GLU A 110 -6.90 -1.60 18.48
N SER A 111 -5.88 -1.80 19.32
CA SER A 111 -6.06 -1.91 20.78
C SER A 111 -6.61 -0.64 21.45
N VAL A 112 -6.40 0.53 20.83
CA VAL A 112 -6.92 1.83 21.30
C VAL A 112 -8.13 2.32 20.50
N ALA A 113 -8.54 1.59 19.47
CA ALA A 113 -9.70 1.87 18.62
C ALA A 113 -11.01 1.56 19.35
N LYS A 114 -11.42 2.42 20.29
CA LYS A 114 -12.72 2.27 20.98
C LYS A 114 -13.89 2.79 20.15
N ASP A 115 -13.65 3.75 19.25
CA ASP A 115 -14.63 4.26 18.27
C ASP A 115 -13.87 4.85 17.07
N ASN A 116 -13.99 4.20 15.90
CA ASN A 116 -13.35 4.65 14.67
C ASN A 116 -14.34 5.44 13.81
N GLU A 117 -13.89 6.58 13.28
CA GLU A 117 -14.65 7.34 12.31
C GLU A 117 -14.13 7.08 10.90
N LEU A 118 -15.02 6.97 9.93
CA LEU A 118 -14.64 6.75 8.54
C LEU A 118 -14.58 8.11 7.83
N ILE A 119 -13.39 8.48 7.37
CA ILE A 119 -13.12 9.74 6.67
C ILE A 119 -12.84 9.50 5.19
N SER A 120 -13.07 10.54 4.39
CA SER A 120 -12.80 10.55 2.96
C SER A 120 -11.38 11.04 2.70
N PHE A 121 -10.48 10.15 2.29
CA PHE A 121 -9.09 10.48 1.98
C PHE A 121 -8.90 10.69 0.47
N GLU A 122 -8.72 11.94 0.08
CA GLU A 122 -8.34 12.34 -1.28
C GLU A 122 -6.81 12.40 -1.38
N ILE A 123 -6.25 11.56 -2.25
CA ILE A 123 -4.80 11.49 -2.46
C ILE A 123 -4.35 12.70 -3.28
N LEU A 124 -3.26 13.35 -2.87
CA LEU A 124 -2.57 14.35 -3.68
C LEU A 124 -1.54 13.70 -4.60
N GLU A 125 -1.29 14.31 -5.76
CA GLU A 125 -0.30 13.83 -6.74
C GLU A 125 1.09 13.61 -6.14
N SER A 126 1.51 14.49 -5.22
CA SER A 126 2.79 14.37 -4.51
C SER A 126 2.94 13.06 -3.73
N ASN A 127 1.84 12.40 -3.37
CA ASN A 127 1.82 11.18 -2.56
C ASN A 127 1.51 9.92 -3.37
N LEU A 128 1.26 10.05 -4.68
CA LEU A 128 0.82 8.94 -5.51
C LEU A 128 1.85 7.79 -5.54
N ASP A 129 3.13 8.13 -5.61
CA ASP A 129 4.20 7.12 -5.60
C ASP A 129 4.23 6.34 -4.29
N LEU A 130 3.93 7.00 -3.16
CA LEU A 130 3.86 6.35 -1.85
C LEU A 130 2.65 5.40 -1.78
N VAL A 131 1.52 5.81 -2.35
CA VAL A 131 0.32 4.98 -2.49
C VAL A 131 0.62 3.71 -3.30
N LEU A 132 1.29 3.84 -4.44
CA LEU A 132 1.64 2.72 -5.31
C LEU A 132 2.66 1.77 -4.65
N LYS A 133 3.59 2.31 -3.85
CA LYS A 133 4.57 1.52 -3.09
C LYS A 133 3.95 0.79 -1.89
N SER A 134 2.96 1.39 -1.26
CA SER A 134 2.30 0.86 -0.08
C SER A 134 1.63 -0.50 -0.34
N ARG A 135 1.10 -0.72 -1.55
CA ARG A 135 0.48 -1.96 -2.09
C ARG A 135 -0.59 -2.65 -1.21
N ILE A 136 -0.90 -2.13 -0.02
CA ILE A 136 -1.77 -2.72 0.98
C ILE A 136 -2.87 -1.70 1.33
N ALA A 137 -4.13 -2.06 1.13
CA ALA A 137 -5.27 -1.18 1.44
C ALA A 137 -5.35 -0.80 2.92
N ASP A 138 -4.85 -1.64 3.82
CA ASP A 138 -4.85 -1.37 5.27
C ASP A 138 -3.69 -0.46 5.72
N ALA A 139 -2.73 -0.19 4.85
CA ALA A 139 -1.59 0.65 5.19
C ALA A 139 -1.98 2.14 5.29
N TYR A 140 -3.07 2.59 4.64
CA TYR A 140 -3.57 3.95 4.83
C TYR A 140 -3.98 4.22 6.28
N PHE A 141 -4.69 3.27 6.90
CA PHE A 141 -5.08 3.36 8.30
C PHE A 141 -3.85 3.55 9.19
N ILE A 142 -2.83 2.70 8.99
CA ILE A 142 -1.60 2.74 9.78
C ILE A 142 -0.88 4.08 9.54
N TYR A 143 -0.55 4.41 8.29
CA TYR A 143 0.26 5.58 7.95
C TYR A 143 -0.38 6.90 8.37
N ILE A 144 -1.69 7.06 8.16
CA ILE A 144 -2.39 8.29 8.54
C ILE A 144 -2.44 8.43 10.06
N ASN A 145 -2.85 7.39 10.80
CA ASN A 145 -2.96 7.49 12.26
C ASN A 145 -1.58 7.64 12.92
N THR A 146 -0.57 6.88 12.47
CA THR A 146 0.83 7.02 12.89
C THR A 146 1.37 8.41 12.58
N GLY A 147 1.13 8.93 11.37
CA GLY A 147 1.60 10.24 10.94
C GLY A 147 0.97 11.38 11.73
N ILE A 148 -0.35 11.35 11.95
CA ILE A 148 -1.05 12.34 12.77
C ILE A 148 -0.48 12.35 14.19
N GLU A 149 -0.28 11.17 14.76
CA GLU A 149 0.30 11.02 16.09
C GLU A 149 1.67 11.70 16.16
N LEU A 150 2.59 11.34 15.27
CA LEU A 150 3.95 11.88 15.26
C LEU A 150 3.97 13.39 15.02
N LEU A 151 3.19 13.88 14.04
CA LEU A 151 3.08 15.31 13.75
C LEU A 151 2.57 16.08 14.98
N TYR A 152 1.54 15.56 15.65
CA TYR A 152 0.97 16.17 16.84
C TYR A 152 2.01 16.31 17.95
N TYR A 153 2.76 15.24 18.26
CA TYR A 153 3.80 15.32 19.27
C TYR A 153 4.91 16.27 18.88
N ARG A 154 5.33 16.28 17.61
CA ARG A 154 6.44 17.12 17.16
C ARG A 154 6.08 18.60 17.13
N LEU A 155 4.83 18.94 16.81
CA LEU A 155 4.43 20.32 16.50
C LEU A 155 3.52 20.97 17.57
N VAL A 156 2.79 20.18 18.34
CA VAL A 156 1.81 20.67 19.33
C VAL A 156 2.26 20.37 20.76
N ASP A 157 2.44 19.11 21.13
CA ASP A 157 2.73 18.76 22.54
C ASP A 157 4.22 18.91 22.89
N GLN A 158 5.13 18.75 21.93
CA GLN A 158 6.60 18.87 22.06
C GLN A 158 7.22 18.07 23.23
N LYS A 159 6.50 17.06 23.73
CA LYS A 159 6.93 16.14 24.80
C LYS A 159 7.53 14.87 24.22
N LYS A 160 7.81 13.89 25.10
CA LYS A 160 8.33 12.56 24.75
C LYS A 160 7.52 11.90 23.62
N LEU A 161 8.23 11.15 22.77
CA LEU A 161 7.63 10.35 21.70
C LEU A 161 6.52 9.43 22.26
N PRO A 162 5.43 9.24 21.49
CA PRO A 162 4.35 8.35 21.87
C PRO A 162 4.85 6.94 22.14
N SER A 163 4.24 6.26 23.12
CA SER A 163 4.55 4.88 23.49
C SER A 163 4.44 3.89 22.33
N LEU A 164 3.68 4.24 21.28
CA LEU A 164 3.61 3.49 20.02
C LEU A 164 4.99 3.23 19.39
N PHE A 165 5.97 4.12 19.59
CA PHE A 165 7.31 4.10 18.99
C PHE A 165 8.42 3.73 19.98
N ILE A 166 8.09 3.47 21.24
CA ILE A 166 9.06 3.00 22.23
C ILE A 166 8.99 1.47 22.22
N ASN A 167 10.00 0.84 21.65
CA ASN A 167 10.24 -0.59 21.85
C ASN A 167 10.64 -0.78 23.31
N ASN A 168 9.81 -1.48 24.08
CA ASN A 168 10.19 -2.01 25.39
C ASN A 168 10.94 -3.32 25.20
#